data_AF-A0A1I2JQ02-F1
#
_entry.id   AF-A0A1I2JQ02-F1
#
_cell.length_a   1.000
_cell.length_b   1.000
_cell.length_c   1.000
_cell.angle_alpha   90.00
_cell.angle_beta   90.00
_cell.angle_gamma   90.00
#
_symmetry.space_group_name_H-M   'P 1'
#
loop_
_entity.id
_entity.type
_entity.pdbx_description
1 polymer ?
#
loop_
_entity_poly.entity_id
_entity_poly.type
_entity_poly.pdbx_seq_one_letter_code
_entity_poly.pdbx_strand_id
1 'polypeptide(L)'
;MPDALKVAPAGRATSNLTFEGLTLLPGGHTLLAAMEGSLSGDTAGIVRFQTWDRSTRQGDFRLSAQYGYRTDTGLGVSEAQATPDGRLLVLERGFTAGVGNTVRLYLADLRHATDTRRVDTLTGQDGVRLVRKTLLADLVNCPSLGAQAKQPQPNPLLDNIEGLTITGRTQDGRLQLLLVSDDNQNAVQTTRLYSLSARLPHTVNG
;
A
#
# COMPACT_ATOMS: atom_id res chain seq x y z
N MET A 1 1.78 -19.28 3.33
CA MET A 1 2.24 -18.22 2.41
C MET A 1 2.73 -18.87 1.12
N PRO A 2 2.45 -18.34 -0.08
CA PRO A 2 3.00 -18.82 -1.34
C PRO A 2 4.53 -18.83 -1.35
N ASP A 3 5.14 -19.84 -1.98
CA ASP A 3 6.60 -20.01 -2.00
C ASP A 3 7.31 -18.84 -2.68
N ALA A 4 6.76 -18.32 -3.78
CA ALA A 4 7.35 -17.18 -4.50
C ALA A 4 7.51 -15.92 -3.63
N LEU A 5 6.66 -15.74 -2.60
CA LEU A 5 6.69 -14.59 -1.69
C LEU A 5 7.69 -14.76 -0.54
N LYS A 6 8.34 -15.93 -0.41
CA LYS A 6 9.44 -16.12 0.56
C LYS A 6 10.67 -15.32 0.11
N VAL A 7 11.44 -14.86 1.08
CA VAL A 7 12.73 -14.20 0.83
C VAL A 7 13.68 -15.19 0.13
N ALA A 8 14.46 -14.70 -0.83
CA ALA A 8 15.50 -15.49 -1.49
C ALA A 8 16.51 -16.07 -0.46
N PRO A 9 17.02 -17.30 -0.66
CA PRO A 9 16.78 -18.18 -1.80
C PRO A 9 15.55 -19.08 -1.67
N ALA A 10 14.78 -19.01 -0.57
CA ALA A 10 13.60 -19.86 -0.36
C ALA A 10 12.40 -19.48 -1.26
N GLY A 11 12.43 -18.28 -1.83
CA GLY A 11 11.49 -17.78 -2.82
C GLY A 11 12.14 -16.70 -3.67
N ARG A 12 11.35 -15.72 -4.14
CA ARG A 12 11.81 -14.65 -5.02
C ARG A 12 11.67 -13.25 -4.43
N ALA A 13 11.20 -13.12 -3.21
CA ALA A 13 11.13 -11.82 -2.55
C ALA A 13 12.53 -11.33 -2.16
N THR A 14 12.73 -10.03 -2.29
CA THR A 14 13.96 -9.37 -1.85
C THR A 14 13.91 -9.13 -0.35
N SER A 15 15.04 -9.31 0.34
CA SER A 15 15.15 -8.98 1.76
C SER A 15 14.83 -7.50 1.98
N ASN A 16 14.11 -7.20 3.07
CA ASN A 16 13.68 -5.83 3.39
C ASN A 16 12.81 -5.16 2.31
N LEU A 17 12.05 -5.96 1.56
CA LEU A 17 11.03 -5.54 0.58
C LEU A 17 9.86 -6.53 0.55
N THR A 18 9.49 -7.06 1.72
CA THR A 18 8.48 -8.13 1.87
C THR A 18 7.09 -7.55 2.14
N PHE A 19 6.25 -8.22 2.92
CA PHE A 19 4.93 -7.67 3.25
C PHE A 19 5.05 -6.45 4.16
N GLU A 20 4.42 -5.35 3.78
CA GLU A 20 4.31 -4.12 4.58
C GLU A 20 2.85 -3.80 4.92
N GLY A 21 1.89 -4.13 4.04
CA GLY A 21 0.46 -3.93 4.30
C GLY A 21 -0.28 -5.24 4.59
N LEU A 22 -1.19 -5.23 5.57
CA LEU A 22 -2.10 -6.35 5.85
C LEU A 22 -3.48 -5.81 6.27
N THR A 23 -4.53 -6.19 5.54
CA THR A 23 -5.88 -5.72 5.84
C THR A 23 -6.96 -6.75 5.55
N LEU A 24 -8.06 -6.67 6.30
CA LEU A 24 -9.24 -7.52 6.11
C LEU A 24 -10.28 -6.72 5.32
N LEU A 25 -10.69 -7.23 4.16
CA LEU A 25 -11.71 -6.60 3.34
C LEU A 25 -13.10 -6.59 4.03
N PRO A 26 -14.00 -5.66 3.65
CA PRO A 26 -15.35 -5.59 4.21
C PRO A 26 -16.08 -6.93 4.18
N GLY A 27 -16.85 -7.21 5.22
CA GLY A 27 -17.53 -8.49 5.43
C GLY A 27 -16.67 -9.53 6.17
N GLY A 28 -15.35 -9.37 6.16
CA GLY A 28 -14.43 -10.15 6.98
C GLY A 28 -14.11 -11.53 6.42
N HIS A 29 -14.25 -11.74 5.11
CA HIS A 29 -14.02 -13.03 4.45
C HIS A 29 -12.70 -13.11 3.68
N THR A 30 -12.11 -11.98 3.32
CA THR A 30 -10.89 -11.91 2.51
C THR A 30 -9.82 -11.11 3.24
N LEU A 31 -8.71 -11.75 3.57
CA LEU A 31 -7.49 -11.11 4.06
C LEU A 31 -6.60 -10.79 2.87
N LEU A 32 -5.98 -9.62 2.85
CA LEU A 32 -5.05 -9.19 1.82
C LEU A 32 -3.73 -8.74 2.46
N ALA A 33 -2.61 -9.20 1.90
CA ALA A 33 -1.28 -8.71 2.21
C ALA A 33 -0.61 -8.13 0.97
N ALA A 34 0.08 -6.99 1.13
CA ALA A 34 0.75 -6.26 0.06
C ALA A 34 2.26 -6.34 0.22
N MET A 35 2.97 -6.76 -0.84
CA MET A 35 4.43 -6.70 -0.91
C MET A 35 4.88 -5.26 -1.15
N GLU A 36 5.95 -4.83 -0.47
CA GLU A 36 6.61 -3.54 -0.68
C GLU A 36 7.28 -3.46 -2.05
N GLY A 37 8.06 -4.49 -2.38
CA GLY A 37 8.85 -4.56 -3.60
C GLY A 37 8.40 -5.63 -4.57
N SER A 38 8.89 -5.49 -5.81
CA SER A 38 8.72 -6.50 -6.85
C SER A 38 9.47 -7.78 -6.51
N LEU A 39 8.91 -8.93 -6.89
CA LEU A 39 9.64 -10.19 -6.84
C LEU A 39 10.73 -10.22 -7.92
N SER A 40 11.82 -10.93 -7.67
CA SER A 40 12.82 -11.20 -8.71
C SER A 40 12.16 -11.86 -9.92
N GLY A 41 12.44 -11.33 -11.11
CA GLY A 41 11.84 -11.76 -12.39
C GLY A 41 10.53 -11.05 -12.77
N ASP A 42 9.84 -10.40 -11.84
CA ASP A 42 8.73 -9.51 -12.19
C ASP A 42 9.25 -8.17 -12.75
N THR A 43 8.43 -7.44 -13.49
CA THR A 43 8.78 -6.07 -13.89
C THR A 43 8.93 -5.19 -12.66
N ALA A 44 10.04 -4.44 -12.57
CA ALA A 44 10.28 -3.48 -11.50
C ALA A 44 9.10 -2.50 -11.34
N GLY A 45 8.70 -2.28 -10.09
CA GLY A 45 7.54 -1.45 -9.74
C GLY A 45 6.19 -2.16 -9.92
N ILE A 46 6.14 -3.43 -10.35
CA ILE A 46 4.96 -4.28 -10.18
C ILE A 46 5.14 -5.14 -8.94
N VAL A 47 4.29 -4.97 -7.94
CA VAL A 47 4.29 -5.75 -6.69
C VAL A 47 3.09 -6.70 -6.64
N ARG A 48 3.13 -7.69 -5.74
CA ARG A 48 2.06 -8.68 -5.58
C ARG A 48 1.21 -8.38 -4.36
N PHE A 49 -0.11 -8.34 -4.55
CA PHE A 49 -1.09 -8.36 -3.47
C PHE A 49 -1.66 -9.77 -3.37
N GLN A 50 -1.38 -10.45 -2.26
CA GLN A 50 -1.84 -11.81 -2.03
C GLN A 50 -3.10 -11.78 -1.17
N THR A 51 -4.11 -12.56 -1.55
CA THR A 51 -5.31 -12.74 -0.74
C THR A 51 -5.49 -14.15 -0.19
N TRP A 52 -6.26 -14.26 0.89
CA TRP A 52 -6.75 -15.50 1.44
C TRP A 52 -8.24 -15.34 1.77
N ASP A 53 -9.03 -16.38 1.50
CA ASP A 53 -10.46 -16.39 1.77
C ASP A 53 -10.84 -17.39 2.86
N ARG A 54 -11.94 -17.12 3.56
CA ARG A 54 -12.57 -18.04 4.52
C ARG A 54 -14.09 -18.11 4.32
N SER A 55 -14.66 -19.29 4.53
CA SER A 55 -16.10 -19.53 4.35
C SER A 55 -16.95 -18.92 5.47
N THR A 56 -16.42 -18.87 6.71
CA THR A 56 -17.09 -18.26 7.86
C THR A 56 -16.15 -17.29 8.57
N ARG A 57 -16.68 -16.35 9.37
CA ARG A 57 -15.86 -15.37 10.11
C ARG A 57 -14.97 -15.98 11.21
N GLN A 58 -15.14 -17.26 11.52
CA GLN A 58 -14.33 -17.99 12.50
C GLN A 58 -13.51 -19.11 11.85
N GLY A 59 -13.68 -19.33 10.54
CA GLY A 59 -12.96 -20.36 9.81
C GLY A 59 -11.56 -19.92 9.41
N ASP A 60 -10.75 -20.92 9.04
CA ASP A 60 -9.38 -20.71 8.60
C ASP A 60 -9.31 -20.04 7.22
N PHE A 61 -8.32 -19.17 7.07
CA PHE A 61 -7.98 -18.55 5.80
C PHE A 61 -7.24 -19.54 4.89
N ARG A 62 -7.69 -19.63 3.63
CA ARG A 62 -7.08 -20.45 2.57
C ARG A 62 -6.62 -19.58 1.43
N LEU A 63 -5.54 -19.99 0.77
CA LEU A 63 -4.94 -19.23 -0.32
C LEU A 63 -5.97 -18.91 -1.41
N SER A 64 -6.03 -17.64 -1.81
CA SER A 64 -6.94 -17.16 -2.85
C SER A 64 -6.17 -16.36 -3.91
N ALA A 65 -6.80 -15.32 -4.47
CA ALA A 65 -6.34 -14.62 -5.65
C ALA A 65 -5.05 -13.87 -5.35
N GLN A 66 -4.25 -13.67 -6.38
CA GLN A 66 -3.12 -12.76 -6.32
C GLN A 66 -3.34 -11.69 -7.38
N TYR A 67 -2.97 -10.46 -7.07
CA TYR A 67 -3.12 -9.34 -7.99
C TYR A 67 -1.78 -8.63 -8.17
N GLY A 68 -1.55 -8.12 -9.37
CA GLY A 68 -0.44 -7.22 -9.63
C GLY A 68 -0.83 -5.77 -9.38
N TYR A 69 0.00 -5.02 -8.65
CA TYR A 69 -0.16 -3.59 -8.39
C TYR A 69 1.06 -2.83 -8.89
N ARG A 70 0.87 -1.71 -9.62
CA ARG A 70 1.98 -0.89 -10.11
C ARG A 70 2.21 0.31 -9.19
N THR A 71 3.37 0.36 -8.53
CA THR A 71 3.82 1.54 -7.79
C THR A 71 4.31 2.63 -8.76
N ASP A 72 4.39 3.86 -8.27
CA ASP A 72 5.11 4.91 -8.96
C ASP A 72 6.60 4.60 -9.00
N THR A 73 7.29 5.11 -10.02
CA THR A 73 8.72 4.92 -10.18
C THR A 73 9.49 5.32 -8.92
N GLY A 74 10.25 4.38 -8.37
CA GLY A 74 11.09 4.60 -7.19
C GLY A 74 10.37 4.48 -5.84
N LEU A 75 9.07 4.16 -5.83
CA LEU A 75 8.31 3.94 -4.59
C LEU A 75 7.96 2.45 -4.40
N GLY A 76 7.90 2.04 -3.13
CA GLY A 76 7.34 0.78 -2.67
C GLY A 76 6.01 0.99 -1.96
N VAL A 77 5.24 -0.09 -1.75
CA VAL A 77 4.05 -0.03 -0.90
C VAL A 77 4.48 -0.10 0.57
N SER A 78 4.12 0.90 1.37
CA SER A 78 4.38 0.90 2.81
C SER A 78 3.18 0.53 3.66
N GLU A 79 1.96 0.56 3.11
CA GLU A 79 0.75 0.19 3.84
C GLU A 79 -0.41 -0.06 2.85
N ALA A 80 -1.34 -0.93 3.22
CA ALA A 80 -2.60 -1.14 2.50
C ALA A 80 -3.77 -1.34 3.50
N GLN A 81 -4.77 -0.46 3.44
CA GLN A 81 -5.94 -0.50 4.31
C GLN A 81 -7.24 -0.58 3.51
N ALA A 82 -8.09 -1.55 3.85
CA ALA A 82 -9.39 -1.71 3.22
C ALA A 82 -10.33 -0.54 3.54
N THR A 83 -10.97 0.00 2.51
CA THR A 83 -12.05 0.97 2.65
C THR A 83 -13.40 0.27 2.83
N PRO A 84 -14.43 0.94 3.39
CA PRO A 84 -15.75 0.34 3.54
C PRO A 84 -16.42 -0.11 2.23
N ASP A 85 -16.01 0.41 1.07
CA ASP A 85 -16.57 0.03 -0.23
C ASP A 85 -15.80 -1.12 -0.94
N GLY A 86 -14.78 -1.68 -0.28
CA GLY A 86 -14.03 -2.83 -0.79
C GLY A 86 -12.81 -2.46 -1.65
N ARG A 87 -12.57 -1.17 -1.92
CA ARG A 87 -11.29 -0.68 -2.46
C ARG A 87 -10.23 -0.60 -1.37
N LEU A 88 -8.98 -0.33 -1.73
CA LEU A 88 -7.86 -0.18 -0.81
C LEU A 88 -7.33 1.25 -0.80
N LEU A 89 -7.07 1.81 0.37
CA LEU A 89 -6.08 2.87 0.52
C LEU A 89 -4.69 2.23 0.51
N VAL A 90 -3.79 2.74 -0.32
CA VAL A 90 -2.41 2.25 -0.42
C VAL A 90 -1.48 3.44 -0.21
N LEU A 91 -0.57 3.34 0.76
CA LEU A 91 0.52 4.29 0.88
C LEU A 91 1.70 3.79 0.05
N GLU A 92 2.19 4.66 -0.82
CA GLU A 92 3.45 4.47 -1.52
C GLU A 92 4.49 5.40 -0.94
N ARG A 93 5.66 4.86 -0.62
CA ARG A 93 6.76 5.57 0.01
C ARG A 93 8.08 5.27 -0.70
N GLY A 94 8.95 6.27 -0.72
CA GLY A 94 10.34 6.12 -1.14
C GLY A 94 11.21 7.23 -0.54
N PHE A 95 12.51 7.00 -0.49
CA PHE A 95 13.50 7.95 0.03
C PHE A 95 14.61 8.18 -1.00
N THR A 96 14.97 9.44 -1.21
CA THR A 96 16.12 9.84 -2.03
C THR A 96 17.11 10.63 -1.19
N ALA A 97 18.35 10.15 -1.09
CA ALA A 97 19.39 10.79 -0.30
C ALA A 97 19.61 12.26 -0.74
N GLY A 98 19.67 13.17 0.23
CA GLY A 98 19.81 14.61 -0.01
C GLY A 98 18.51 15.33 -0.44
N VAL A 99 17.46 14.60 -0.80
CA VAL A 99 16.14 15.16 -1.15
C VAL A 99 15.13 14.94 -0.02
N GLY A 100 14.99 13.70 0.45
CA GLY A 100 14.03 13.32 1.48
C GLY A 100 13.04 12.25 1.03
N ASN A 101 11.91 12.17 1.73
CA ASN A 101 10.85 11.21 1.48
C ASN A 101 9.88 11.69 0.39
N THR A 102 9.30 10.75 -0.35
CA THR A 102 8.08 10.92 -1.14
C THR A 102 7.03 10.00 -0.53
N VAL A 103 5.84 10.54 -0.24
CA VAL A 103 4.73 9.75 0.33
C VAL A 103 3.44 10.11 -0.41
N ARG A 104 2.79 9.10 -0.99
CA ARG A 104 1.56 9.26 -1.77
C ARG A 104 0.49 8.29 -1.30
N LEU A 105 -0.71 8.82 -1.10
CA LEU A 105 -1.90 8.04 -0.79
C LEU A 105 -2.68 7.76 -2.07
N TYR A 106 -2.86 6.49 -2.38
CA TYR A 106 -3.60 5.99 -3.52
C TYR A 106 -4.89 5.29 -3.09
N LEU A 107 -5.87 5.29 -3.98
CA LEU A 107 -7.02 4.40 -3.94
C LEU A 107 -6.86 3.31 -5.00
N ALA A 108 -6.72 2.06 -4.58
CA ALA A 108 -6.61 0.89 -5.45
C ALA A 108 -7.96 0.15 -5.57
N ASP A 109 -8.30 -0.27 -6.79
CA ASP A 109 -9.52 -1.03 -7.09
C ASP A 109 -9.18 -2.37 -7.76
N LEU A 110 -9.47 -3.45 -7.03
CA LEU A 110 -9.16 -4.82 -7.42
C LEU A 110 -10.23 -5.46 -8.32
N ARG A 111 -11.44 -4.88 -8.40
CA ARG A 111 -12.63 -5.57 -8.95
C ARG A 111 -12.49 -6.08 -10.38
N HIS A 112 -11.63 -5.46 -11.18
CA HIS A 112 -11.39 -5.82 -12.58
C HIS A 112 -9.96 -6.29 -12.86
N ALA A 113 -9.14 -6.42 -11.81
CA ALA A 113 -7.79 -6.93 -11.93
C ALA A 113 -7.81 -8.43 -12.24
N THR A 114 -6.85 -8.88 -13.03
CA THR A 114 -6.69 -10.31 -13.34
C THR A 114 -6.13 -11.02 -12.11
N ASP A 115 -6.68 -12.20 -11.78
CA ASP A 115 -6.05 -13.09 -10.82
C ASP A 115 -4.77 -13.69 -11.41
N THR A 116 -3.63 -13.31 -10.85
CA THR A 116 -2.28 -13.67 -11.28
C THR A 116 -1.70 -14.84 -10.51
N ARG A 117 -2.48 -15.61 -9.73
CA ARG A 117 -1.94 -16.72 -8.91
C ARG A 117 -1.26 -17.83 -9.73
N ARG A 118 -1.58 -17.94 -11.03
CA ARG A 118 -0.96 -18.89 -11.98
C ARG A 118 0.11 -18.25 -12.86
N VAL A 119 0.42 -16.97 -12.63
CA VAL A 119 1.42 -16.22 -13.38
C VAL A 119 2.70 -16.22 -12.56
N ASP A 120 3.66 -17.03 -12.99
CA ASP A 120 4.93 -17.17 -12.29
C ASP A 120 5.67 -15.84 -12.25
N THR A 121 6.06 -15.29 -13.41
CA THR A 121 6.66 -13.95 -13.53
C THR A 121 5.67 -12.96 -14.14
N LEU A 122 5.49 -11.81 -13.49
CA LEU A 122 4.54 -10.78 -13.89
C LEU A 122 5.28 -9.66 -14.59
N THR A 123 5.36 -9.78 -15.91
CA THR A 123 6.15 -8.90 -16.78
C THR A 123 5.30 -7.94 -17.62
N GLY A 124 3.99 -7.85 -17.34
CA GLY A 124 3.05 -7.06 -18.14
C GLY A 124 2.53 -7.78 -19.40
N GLN A 125 2.59 -9.11 -19.41
CA GLN A 125 2.07 -9.95 -20.50
C GLN A 125 0.59 -9.71 -20.84
N ASP A 126 0.25 -9.99 -22.10
CA ASP A 126 -1.08 -9.79 -22.66
C ASP A 126 -2.19 -10.45 -21.82
N GLY A 127 -3.34 -9.77 -21.73
CA GLY A 127 -4.50 -10.25 -20.97
C GLY A 127 -4.40 -10.08 -19.46
N VAL A 128 -3.25 -9.68 -18.91
CA VAL A 128 -3.12 -9.34 -17.48
C VAL A 128 -3.48 -7.88 -17.24
N ARG A 129 -4.56 -7.67 -16.49
CA ARG A 129 -4.96 -6.35 -16.00
C ARG A 129 -4.46 -6.17 -14.57
N LEU A 130 -3.56 -5.23 -14.37
CA LEU A 130 -3.12 -4.83 -13.02
C LEU A 130 -4.25 -4.08 -12.29
N VAL A 131 -4.13 -4.00 -10.98
CA VAL A 131 -4.97 -3.16 -10.12
C VAL A 131 -4.94 -1.72 -10.62
N ARG A 132 -6.12 -1.11 -10.80
CA ARG A 132 -6.22 0.31 -11.12
C ARG A 132 -6.05 1.13 -9.85
N LYS A 133 -5.29 2.23 -9.92
CA LYS A 133 -5.11 3.15 -8.81
C LYS A 133 -5.44 4.59 -9.20
N THR A 134 -5.84 5.40 -8.22
CA THR A 134 -6.09 6.84 -8.35
C THR A 134 -5.38 7.57 -7.21
N LEU A 135 -4.57 8.58 -7.52
CA LEU A 135 -3.91 9.40 -6.51
C LEU A 135 -4.97 10.18 -5.73
N LEU A 136 -4.96 10.06 -4.40
CA LEU A 136 -5.83 10.83 -3.51
C LEU A 136 -5.10 12.03 -2.91
N ALA A 137 -3.84 11.84 -2.51
CA ALA A 137 -3.02 12.89 -1.95
C ALA A 137 -1.53 12.59 -2.17
N ASP A 138 -0.77 13.61 -2.58
CA ASP A 138 0.68 13.63 -2.44
C ASP A 138 1.00 14.47 -1.19
N LEU A 139 1.57 13.85 -0.16
CA LEU A 139 1.70 14.46 1.16
C LEU A 139 2.66 15.66 1.16
N VAL A 140 3.52 15.78 0.15
CA VAL A 140 4.36 16.98 -0.02
C VAL A 140 3.53 18.25 -0.18
N ASN A 141 2.30 18.14 -0.67
CA ASN A 141 1.39 19.28 -0.90
C ASN A 141 0.49 19.58 0.31
N CYS A 142 0.59 18.81 1.40
CA CYS A 142 -0.16 19.07 2.62
C CYS A 142 0.46 20.24 3.42
N PRO A 143 -0.34 20.99 4.18
CA PRO A 143 0.20 22.01 5.07
C PRO A 143 1.12 21.36 6.11
N SER A 144 2.29 21.95 6.35
CA SER A 144 3.24 21.41 7.33
C SER A 144 2.77 21.54 8.77
N LEU A 145 1.83 22.44 9.05
CA LEU A 145 1.30 22.73 10.39
C LEU A 145 2.41 23.00 11.44
N GLY A 146 3.52 23.60 11.00
CA GLY A 146 4.66 23.90 11.87
C GLY A 146 5.59 22.71 12.14
N ALA A 147 5.42 21.58 11.44
CA ALA A 147 6.36 20.47 11.49
C ALA A 147 7.78 20.94 11.16
N GLN A 148 8.75 20.41 11.89
CA GLN A 148 10.18 20.60 11.66
C GLN A 148 10.78 19.30 11.14
N ALA A 149 11.79 19.37 10.27
CA ALA A 149 12.52 18.20 9.79
C ALA A 149 13.95 18.18 10.36
N LYS A 150 14.44 16.99 10.69
CA LYS A 150 15.82 16.76 11.18
C LYS A 150 16.79 16.36 10.05
N GLN A 151 16.28 16.25 8.83
CA GLN A 151 17.02 15.94 7.61
C GLN A 151 16.36 16.69 6.43
N PRO A 152 17.03 16.78 5.26
CA PRO A 152 16.39 17.34 4.07
C PRO A 152 15.05 16.67 3.77
N GLN A 153 14.01 17.48 3.65
CA GLN A 153 12.66 17.07 3.26
C GLN A 153 12.07 18.16 2.37
N PRO A 154 11.38 17.81 1.26
CA PRO A 154 10.73 18.81 0.42
C PRO A 154 9.54 19.47 1.13
N ASN A 155 8.94 18.77 2.10
CA ASN A 155 8.00 19.33 3.06
C ASN A 155 8.35 18.78 4.46
N PRO A 156 8.51 19.62 5.50
CA PRO A 156 9.03 19.17 6.80
C PRO A 156 8.08 18.26 7.59
N LEU A 157 6.84 18.05 7.13
CA LEU A 157 5.96 17.02 7.69
C LEU A 157 6.36 15.61 7.27
N LEU A 158 7.11 15.46 6.18
CA LEU A 158 7.42 14.15 5.59
C LEU A 158 8.44 13.40 6.45
N ASP A 159 8.17 12.12 6.63
CA ASP A 159 9.03 11.17 7.32
C ASP A 159 8.71 9.75 6.80
N ASN A 160 9.24 8.72 7.43
CA ASN A 160 9.05 7.33 7.02
C ASN A 160 7.63 6.80 7.34
N ILE A 161 6.60 7.29 6.65
CA ILE A 161 5.18 6.95 6.92
C ILE A 161 4.86 5.53 6.46
N GLU A 162 4.52 4.67 7.41
CA GLU A 162 4.39 3.21 7.23
C GLU A 162 3.14 2.60 7.90
N GLY A 163 2.29 3.44 8.49
CA GLY A 163 1.02 2.96 9.03
C GLY A 163 -0.12 3.89 8.67
N LEU A 164 -1.30 3.31 8.43
CA LEU A 164 -2.53 4.02 8.15
C LEU A 164 -3.74 3.24 8.68
N THR A 165 -4.66 3.96 9.33
CA THR A 165 -5.97 3.41 9.66
C THR A 165 -7.08 4.39 9.36
N ILE A 166 -8.28 3.85 9.09
CA ILE A 166 -9.50 4.64 8.93
C ILE A 166 -10.20 4.67 10.29
N THR A 167 -10.36 5.85 10.86
CA THR A 167 -10.99 6.04 12.17
C THR A 167 -12.46 6.42 12.09
N GLY A 168 -12.93 6.82 10.91
CA GLY A 168 -14.32 7.20 10.74
C GLY A 168 -14.56 7.95 9.44
N ARG A 169 -15.64 8.73 9.45
CA ARG A 169 -16.01 9.63 8.36
C ARG A 169 -16.42 10.98 8.93
N THR A 170 -16.10 12.04 8.21
CA THR A 170 -16.65 13.37 8.46
C THR A 170 -18.13 13.41 8.05
N GLN A 171 -18.86 14.43 8.51
CA GLN A 171 -20.26 14.64 8.12
C GLN A 171 -20.44 14.81 6.61
N ASP A 172 -19.46 15.37 5.90
CA ASP A 172 -19.45 15.52 4.44
C ASP A 172 -18.95 14.26 3.69
N GLY A 173 -18.76 13.14 4.40
CA GLY A 173 -18.49 11.82 3.82
C GLY A 173 -17.02 11.49 3.52
N ARG A 174 -16.07 12.37 3.85
CA ARG A 174 -14.63 12.10 3.73
C ARG A 174 -14.21 11.03 4.73
N LEU A 175 -13.24 10.20 4.37
CA LEU A 175 -12.61 9.31 5.33
C LEU A 175 -11.74 10.13 6.30
N GLN A 176 -11.82 9.81 7.58
CA GLN A 176 -10.87 10.26 8.60
C GLN A 176 -9.78 9.21 8.74
N LEU A 177 -8.53 9.65 8.62
CA LEU A 177 -7.35 8.79 8.58
C LEU A 177 -6.40 9.19 9.70
N LEU A 178 -5.84 8.20 10.38
CA LEU A 178 -4.63 8.38 11.18
C LEU A 178 -3.48 7.69 10.49
N LEU A 179 -2.34 8.39 10.37
CA LEU A 179 -1.11 7.83 9.82
C LEU A 179 -0.01 7.94 10.87
N VAL A 180 1.00 7.09 10.75
CA VAL A 180 2.20 7.11 11.61
C VAL A 180 3.46 6.96 10.79
N SER A 181 4.52 7.65 11.19
CA SER A 181 5.87 7.38 10.71
C SER A 181 6.68 6.59 11.72
N ASP A 182 7.48 5.65 11.22
CA ASP A 182 8.57 5.05 11.98
C ASP A 182 9.80 5.97 11.93
N ASP A 183 10.61 5.98 12.98
CA ASP A 183 11.92 6.63 12.96
C ASP A 183 13.07 5.69 12.60
N ASN A 184 12.82 4.38 12.39
CA ASN A 184 13.85 3.37 12.16
C ASN A 184 14.98 3.42 13.21
N GLN A 185 14.68 3.91 14.42
CA GLN A 185 15.65 4.19 15.48
C GLN A 185 16.82 5.10 15.02
N ASN A 186 16.55 5.96 14.03
CA ASN A 186 17.50 6.89 13.45
C ASN A 186 17.28 8.30 14.01
N ALA A 187 18.33 8.90 14.57
CA ALA A 187 18.28 10.21 15.20
C ALA A 187 17.79 11.35 14.28
N VAL A 188 17.94 11.20 12.95
CA VAL A 188 17.49 12.19 11.96
C VAL A 188 16.08 11.93 11.42
N GLN A 189 15.39 10.89 11.91
CA GLN A 189 13.99 10.62 11.63
C GLN A 189 13.13 10.96 12.88
N THR A 190 11.82 11.05 12.67
CA THR A 190 10.87 11.42 13.73
C THR A 190 9.64 10.53 13.64
N THR A 191 9.33 9.84 14.73
CA THR A 191 8.01 9.20 14.91
C THR A 191 6.95 10.29 15.02
N ARG A 192 5.95 10.28 14.13
CA ARG A 192 4.88 11.28 14.06
C ARG A 192 3.53 10.61 13.97
N LEU A 193 2.51 11.31 14.45
CA LEU A 193 1.10 10.95 14.23
C LEU A 193 0.45 12.05 13.40
N TYR A 194 -0.25 11.65 12.35
CA TYR A 194 -0.93 12.54 11.42
C TYR A 194 -2.43 12.31 11.48
N SER A 195 -3.20 13.39 11.37
CA SER A 195 -4.63 13.34 11.08
C SER A 195 -4.86 13.90 9.68
N LEU A 196 -5.46 13.09 8.81
CA LEU A 196 -5.76 13.46 7.43
C LEU A 196 -7.24 13.15 7.14
N SER A 197 -7.85 13.94 6.25
CA SER A 197 -9.12 13.55 5.65
C SER A 197 -8.99 13.41 4.14
N ALA A 198 -9.57 12.35 3.58
CA ALA A 198 -9.50 12.06 2.15
C ALA A 198 -10.90 11.82 1.59
N ARG A 199 -11.20 12.41 0.43
CA ARG A 199 -12.44 12.15 -0.30
C ARG A 199 -12.18 11.04 -1.31
N LEU A 200 -12.97 9.97 -1.24
CA LEU A 200 -12.91 8.94 -2.27
C LEU A 200 -13.68 9.43 -3.50
N PRO A 201 -13.14 9.25 -4.73
CA PRO A 201 -13.90 9.46 -5.95
C PRO A 201 -15.10 8.50 -5.98
N HIS A 202 -16.21 9.00 -6.51
CA HIS A 202 -17.40 8.18 -6.76
C HIS A 202 -17.04 7.03 -7.69
N THR A 203 -17.62 5.87 -7.42
CA THR A 203 -17.56 4.73 -8.32
C THR A 203 -18.34 5.08 -9.57
N VAL A 204 -17.66 5.42 -10.68
CA VAL A 204 -18.33 5.44 -11.98
C VAL A 204 -18.55 3.97 -12.33
N ASN A 205 -19.80 3.54 -12.36
CA ASN A 205 -20.15 2.23 -12.94
C ASN A 205 -19.87 2.34 -14.44
N GLY A 206 -18.72 1.83 -14.86
CA GLY A 206 -18.35 1.63 -16.26
C GLY A 206 -18.42 0.16 -16.62
#